data_AF-Q66UK4-F1
#
_entry.id   AF-Q66UK4-F1
#
_cell.length_a   1.000
_cell.length_b   1.000
_cell.length_c   1.000
_cell.angle_alpha   90.00
_cell.angle_beta   90.00
_cell.angle_gamma   90.00
#
_symmetry.space_group_name_H-M   'P 1'
#
loop_
_entity.id
_entity.type
_entity.pdbx_description
1 polymer ?
#
loop_
_entity_poly.entity_id
_entity_poly.type
_entity_poly.pdbx_seq_one_letter_code
_entity_poly.pdbx_strand_id
1 'polypeptide(L)'
;TAANNTMRQIASSLGTAILASMMQSVTDNNKPSSALKGQDPLEWAQKMIDATLKGFHASFLLAASFAIVAVIIAFTLHSGKVNTPSKMEASK
;
A
#
# COMPACT_ATOMS: atom_id res chain seq x y z
N THR A 1 2.47 -24.60 -6.50
CA THR A 1 1.58 -24.15 -5.41
C THR A 1 2.25 -23.28 -4.35
N ALA A 2 3.52 -23.49 -3.97
CA ALA A 2 4.21 -22.62 -3.00
C ALA A 2 4.40 -21.16 -3.48
N ALA A 3 4.88 -20.96 -4.72
CA ALA A 3 5.21 -19.63 -5.24
C ALA A 3 4.02 -18.65 -5.31
N ASN A 4 2.82 -19.11 -5.66
CA ASN A 4 1.62 -18.27 -5.72
C ASN A 4 1.21 -17.74 -4.34
N ASN A 5 1.33 -18.58 -3.31
CA ASN A 5 1.02 -18.19 -1.95
C ASN A 5 2.08 -17.24 -1.39
N THR A 6 3.37 -17.51 -1.63
CA THR A 6 4.48 -16.62 -1.26
C THR A 6 4.36 -15.25 -1.93
N MET A 7 4.04 -15.20 -3.22
CA MET A 7 3.89 -13.94 -3.95
C MET A 7 2.78 -13.06 -3.37
N ARG A 8 1.62 -13.65 -3.06
CA ARG A 8 0.54 -12.93 -2.38
C ARG A 8 0.97 -12.42 -1.01
N GLN A 9 1.73 -13.23 -0.28
CA GLN A 9 2.22 -12.87 1.05
C GLN A 9 3.20 -11.68 1.02
N ILE A 10 4.16 -11.72 0.11
CA ILE A 10 5.14 -10.63 -0.09
C ILE A 10 4.44 -9.36 -0.62
N ALA A 11 3.51 -9.49 -1.56
CA ALA A 11 2.77 -8.35 -2.09
C ALA A 11 1.96 -7.64 -1.00
N SER A 12 1.28 -8.40 -0.13
CA SER A 12 0.51 -7.83 0.99
C SER A 12 1.39 -7.11 2.02
N SER A 13 2.54 -7.68 2.38
CA SER A 13 3.45 -7.04 3.35
C SER A 13 4.10 -5.79 2.78
N LEU A 14 4.54 -5.84 1.51
CA LEU A 14 5.16 -4.70 0.83
C LEU A 14 4.17 -3.55 0.63
N GLY A 15 2.93 -3.84 0.24
CA GLY A 15 1.90 -2.82 0.09
C GLY A 15 1.68 -2.03 1.38
N THR A 16 1.55 -2.74 2.51
CA THR A 16 1.38 -2.10 3.83
C THR A 16 2.62 -1.31 4.24
N ALA A 17 3.81 -1.88 4.03
CA ALA A 17 5.07 -1.24 4.40
C ALA A 17 5.30 0.08 3.66
N ILE A 18 4.98 0.12 2.36
CA ILE A 18 5.09 1.34 1.54
C ILE A 18 4.14 2.43 2.05
N LEU A 19 2.88 2.08 2.34
CA LEU A 19 1.90 3.05 2.84
C LEU A 19 2.28 3.58 4.24
N ALA A 20 2.70 2.69 5.14
CA ALA A 20 3.18 3.09 6.47
C ALA A 20 4.43 3.97 6.37
N SER A 21 5.36 3.64 5.47
CA SER A 21 6.57 4.43 5.23
C SER A 21 6.25 5.83 4.70
N MET A 22 5.32 5.95 3.75
CA MET A 22 4.89 7.25 3.22
C MET A 22 4.22 8.10 4.30
N MET A 23 3.32 7.50 5.09
CA MET A 23 2.65 8.17 6.20
C MET A 23 3.69 8.72 7.19
N GLN A 24 4.63 7.88 7.58
CA GLN A 24 5.64 8.23 8.56
C GLN A 24 6.60 9.30 8.02
N SER A 25 7.04 9.18 6.76
CA SER A 25 7.91 10.18 6.13
C SER A 25 7.25 11.56 6.08
N VAL A 26 5.99 11.64 5.66
CA VAL A 26 5.30 12.94 5.58
C VAL A 26 4.98 13.47 6.98
N THR A 27 4.61 12.61 7.93
CA THR A 27 4.38 13.02 9.32
C THR A 27 5.66 13.55 9.95
N ASP A 28 6.78 12.86 9.78
CA ASP A 28 8.08 13.28 10.31
C ASP A 28 8.60 14.57 9.66
N ASN A 29 8.28 14.81 8.38
CA ASN A 29 8.64 16.06 7.70
C ASN A 29 7.77 17.25 8.14
N ASN A 30 6.56 17.01 8.64
CA ASN A 30 5.63 18.05 9.07
C ASN A 30 5.54 18.20 10.59
N LYS A 31 6.27 17.39 11.36
CA LYS A 31 6.15 17.41 12.83
C LYS A 31 6.72 18.70 13.43
N PRO A 32 6.10 19.23 14.50
CA PRO A 32 6.63 20.35 15.26
C PRO A 32 7.97 20.02 15.94
N SER A 33 8.81 21.04 16.14
CA SER A 33 10.12 20.92 16.79
C SER A 33 10.04 20.17 18.12
N SER A 34 11.01 19.30 18.37
CA SER A 34 11.15 18.57 19.63
C SER A 34 11.30 19.50 20.84
N ALA A 35 11.80 20.74 20.64
CA ALA A 35 11.88 21.74 21.71
C ALA A 35 10.51 22.25 22.16
N LEU A 36 9.50 22.21 21.27
CA LEU A 36 8.14 22.63 21.60
C LEU A 36 7.45 21.62 22.54
N LYS A 37 7.82 20.33 22.50
CA LYS A 37 7.31 19.30 23.45
C LYS A 37 7.52 19.69 24.91
N GLY A 38 8.71 20.20 25.22
CA GLY A 38 9.09 20.52 26.60
C GLY A 38 8.52 21.85 27.08
N GLN A 39 8.19 22.76 26.15
CA GLN A 39 7.68 24.09 26.46
C GLN A 39 6.15 24.11 26.52
N ASP A 40 5.49 23.56 25.49
CA ASP A 40 4.03 23.47 25.41
C ASP A 40 3.61 22.10 24.84
N PRO A 41 3.37 21.10 25.71
CA PRO A 41 2.99 19.77 25.27
C PRO A 41 1.59 19.72 24.61
N LEU A 42 0.70 20.67 24.94
CA LEU A 42 -0.65 20.70 24.37
C LEU A 42 -0.60 21.19 22.92
N GLU A 43 0.12 22.29 22.67
CA GLU A 43 0.32 22.80 21.32
C GLU A 43 1.09 21.79 20.46
N TRP A 44 2.10 21.13 21.03
CA TRP A 44 2.84 20.08 20.32
C TRP A 44 1.92 18.93 19.88
N ALA A 45 1.01 18.47 20.76
CA ALA A 45 0.06 17.42 20.44
C ALA A 45 -0.88 17.83 19.30
N GLN A 46 -1.42 19.05 19.33
CA GLN A 46 -2.28 19.56 18.25
C GLN A 46 -1.55 19.59 16.90
N LYS A 47 -0.32 20.12 16.89
CA LYS A 47 0.50 20.19 15.68
C LYS A 47 0.93 18.81 15.18
N MET A 48 1.11 17.84 16.06
CA MET A 48 1.36 16.45 15.66
C MET A 48 0.15 15.78 15.03
N ILE A 49 -1.06 16.07 15.52
CA ILE A 49 -2.29 15.58 14.88
C ILE A 49 -2.38 16.12 13.45
N ASP A 50 -2.14 17.41 13.25
CA ASP A 50 -2.11 18.02 11.91
C ASP A 50 -1.06 17.39 10.98
N ALA A 51 0.17 17.19 11.48
CA ALA A 51 1.23 16.50 10.75
C ALA A 51 0.85 15.06 10.37
N THR A 52 0.17 14.35 11.28
CA THR A 52 -0.30 12.97 11.07
C THR A 52 -1.41 12.93 10.01
N LEU A 53 -2.34 13.89 10.03
CA LEU A 53 -3.38 14.02 9.01
C LEU A 53 -2.78 14.24 7.62
N LYS A 54 -1.75 15.09 7.51
CA LYS A 54 -0.99 15.25 6.26
C LYS A 54 -0.37 13.92 5.80
N GLY A 55 0.20 13.16 6.73
CA GLY A 55 0.72 11.81 6.45
C GLY A 55 -0.35 10.85 5.91
N PHE A 56 -1.54 10.85 6.50
CA PHE A 56 -2.67 10.06 6.00
C PHE A 56 -3.10 10.48 4.61
N HIS A 57 -3.25 11.78 4.36
CA HIS A 57 -3.63 12.30 3.05
C HIS A 57 -2.65 11.88 1.95
N ALA A 58 -1.34 12.01 2.22
CA ALA A 58 -0.31 11.61 1.28
C ALA A 58 -0.34 10.09 1.00
N SER A 59 -0.53 9.28 2.04
CA SER A 59 -0.61 7.82 1.91
C SER A 59 -1.86 7.38 1.16
N PHE A 60 -2.99 8.06 1.37
CA PHE A 60 -4.22 7.81 0.64
C PHE A 60 -4.07 8.12 -0.85
N LEU A 61 -3.43 9.24 -1.21
CA LEU A 61 -3.12 9.57 -2.59
C LEU A 61 -2.19 8.54 -3.24
N LEU A 62 -1.19 8.05 -2.50
CA LEU A 62 -0.32 6.97 -2.95
C LEU A 62 -1.11 5.68 -3.20
N ALA A 63 -1.98 5.28 -2.27
CA ALA A 63 -2.86 4.12 -2.43
C ALA A 63 -3.81 4.28 -3.64
N ALA A 64 -4.39 5.46 -3.84
CA ALA A 64 -5.22 5.77 -4.98
C ALA A 64 -4.45 5.63 -6.31
N SER A 65 -3.19 6.05 -6.34
CA SER A 65 -2.34 5.88 -7.53
C SER A 65 -2.12 4.39 -7.88
N PHE A 66 -1.88 3.54 -6.87
CA PHE A 66 -1.77 2.09 -7.07
C PHE A 66 -3.09 1.47 -7.52
N ALA A 67 -4.22 1.93 -7.00
CA ALA A 67 -5.53 1.47 -7.44
C ALA A 67 -5.77 1.81 -8.93
N ILE A 68 -5.43 3.03 -9.36
CA ILE A 68 -5.53 3.44 -10.77
C ILE A 68 -4.66 2.54 -11.66
N VAL A 69 -3.41 2.29 -11.28
CA VAL A 69 -2.51 1.39 -12.03
C VAL A 69 -3.06 -0.03 -12.08
N ALA A 70 -3.56 -0.56 -10.96
CA ALA A 70 -4.15 -1.89 -10.91
C ALA A 70 -5.38 -2.02 -11.82
N VAL A 71 -6.22 -0.98 -11.89
CA VAL A 71 -7.37 -0.92 -12.78
C VAL A 71 -6.93 -0.93 -14.24
N ILE A 72 -5.92 -0.14 -14.61
CA ILE A 72 -5.37 -0.14 -15.98
C ILE A 72 -4.89 -1.54 -16.35
N ILE A 73 -4.10 -2.18 -15.48
CA ILE A 73 -3.60 -3.55 -15.71
C ILE A 73 -4.76 -4.53 -15.86
N ALA A 74 -5.77 -4.46 -14.99
CA ALA A 74 -6.94 -5.33 -15.02
C ALA A 74 -7.68 -5.25 -16.37
N PHE A 75 -7.82 -4.05 -16.96
CA PHE A 75 -8.43 -3.90 -18.28
C PHE A 75 -7.54 -4.43 -19.43
N THR A 76 -6.22 -4.43 -19.27
CA THR A 76 -5.29 -4.98 -20.28
C THR A 76 -5.12 -6.50 -20.21
N LEU A 77 -5.60 -7.13 -19.13
CA LEU A 77 -5.53 -8.58 -18.93
C LEU A 77 -6.57 -9.28 -19.83
N HIS A 78 -6.24 -9.43 -21.11
CA HIS A 78 -7.02 -10.25 -22.04
C HIS A 78 -6.86 -11.73 -21.68
N SER A 79 -7.97 -12.47 -21.67
CA SER A 79 -8.01 -13.90 -21.33
C SER A 79 -6.96 -14.71 -22.11
N GLY A 80 -5.84 -15.05 -21.46
CA GLY A 80 -4.95 -16.08 -21.96
C GLY A 80 -5.74 -17.38 -22.05
N LYS A 81 -5.89 -17.93 -23.27
CA LYS A 81 -6.55 -19.23 -23.50
C LYS A 81 -5.94 -20.25 -22.54
N VAL A 82 -6.73 -20.67 -21.56
CA VAL A 82 -6.41 -21.82 -20.72
C VAL A 82 -6.50 -23.02 -21.65
N ASN A 83 -5.37 -23.52 -22.16
CA ASN A 83 -5.35 -24.77 -22.89
C ASN A 83 -5.67 -25.88 -21.90
N THR A 84 -6.96 -26.17 -21.71
CA THR A 84 -7.41 -27.37 -21.01
C THR A 84 -6.96 -28.56 -21.86
N PRO A 85 -6.04 -29.43 -21.37
CA PRO A 85 -5.71 -30.64 -22.11
C PRO A 85 -7.00 -31.45 -22.26
N SER A 86 -7.35 -31.71 -23.52
CA SER A 86 -8.52 -32.49 -23.90
C SER A 86 -8.51 -33.82 -23.13
N LYS A 87 -9.63 -34.16 -22.49
CA LYS A 87 -9.90 -35.50 -21.98
C LYS A 87 -9.70 -36.51 -23.12
N MET A 88 -8.51 -37.08 -23.21
CA MET A 88 -8.23 -38.13 -24.19
C MET A 88 -7.29 -39.19 -23.63
N GLU A 89 -7.47 -39.58 -22.36
CA GLU A 89 -6.97 -40.86 -21.84
C GLU A 89 -7.99 -41.51 -20.87
N ALA A 90 -9.28 -41.37 -21.19
CA ALA A 90 -10.33 -42.23 -20.64
C ALA A 90 -10.76 -43.25 -21.72
N SER A 91 -9.80 -43.90 -22.36
CA SER A 91 -10.02 -45.16 -23.09
C SER A 91 -8.67 -45.76 -23.51
N LYS A 92 -8.05 -46.52 -22.61
CA LYS A 92 -7.52 -47.84 -22.97
C LYS A 92 -7.38 -48.72 -21.73
#